data_AF-R2Q5R7-F1
#
_entry.id   AF-R2Q5R7-F1
#
_cell.length_a   1.000
_cell.length_b   1.000
_cell.length_c   1.000
_cell.angle_alpha   90.00
_cell.angle_beta   90.00
_cell.angle_gamma   90.00
#
_symmetry.space_group_name_H-M   'P 1'
#
loop_
_entity.id
_entity.type
_entity.pdbx_description
1 polymer ?
#
loop_
_entity_poly.entity_id
_entity_poly.type
_entity_poly.pdbx_seq_one_letter_code
_entity_poly.pdbx_strand_id
1 'polypeptide(L)'
;MEGFRELSITSSGANNIEINHRDAQKGIAVAHLAHERNIPLEQIMTIGDNLNDISMIQMAGVSFAMGNAALEVKEYAKYVTDTNIEDGVGKAILRALRENL
;
A
#
# COMPACT_ATOMS: atom_id res chain seq x y z
N MET A 1 -28.05 4.94 10.13
CA MET A 1 -26.87 4.41 9.42
C MET A 1 -25.58 4.87 10.13
N GLU A 2 -25.40 4.52 11.40
CA GLU A 2 -24.23 4.92 12.21
C GLU A 2 -23.23 3.77 12.42
N GLY A 3 -23.64 2.52 12.23
CA GLY A 3 -22.81 1.34 12.53
C GLY A 3 -21.67 1.03 11.56
N PHE A 4 -21.61 1.66 10.38
CA PHE A 4 -20.56 1.38 9.39
C PHE A 4 -19.31 2.26 9.55
N ARG A 5 -19.33 3.27 10.42
CA ARG A 5 -18.18 4.18 10.59
C ARG A 5 -17.00 3.56 11.34
N GLU A 6 -17.24 2.45 12.04
CA GLU A 6 -16.21 1.74 12.82
C GLU A 6 -15.60 0.56 12.06
N LEU A 7 -15.98 0.36 10.80
CA LEU A 7 -15.52 -0.74 9.97
C LEU A 7 -14.61 -0.22 8.86
N SER A 8 -13.56 -0.99 8.60
CA SER A 8 -12.81 -0.94 7.34
C SER A 8 -13.21 -2.17 6.53
N ILE A 9 -13.68 -1.94 5.30
CA ILE A 9 -14.09 -3.02 4.38
C ILE A 9 -13.14 -2.99 3.19
N THR A 10 -12.36 -4.05 3.03
CA THR A 10 -11.35 -4.18 1.98
C THR A 10 -11.44 -5.54 1.29
N SER A 11 -10.53 -5.79 0.36
CA SER A 11 -10.37 -7.07 -0.31
C SER A 11 -8.88 -7.28 -0.61
N SER A 12 -8.46 -8.55 -0.55
CA SER A 12 -7.13 -9.01 -0.97
C SER A 12 -7.20 -9.87 -2.23
N GLY A 13 -8.35 -9.92 -2.90
CA GLY A 13 -8.57 -10.75 -4.08
C GLY A 13 -10.04 -10.80 -4.52
N ALA A 14 -10.28 -11.15 -5.78
CA ALA A 14 -11.59 -11.02 -6.43
C ALA A 14 -12.78 -11.68 -5.70
N ASN A 15 -12.54 -12.71 -4.89
CA ASN A 15 -13.58 -13.50 -4.25
C ASN A 15 -13.57 -13.41 -2.71
N ASN A 16 -13.03 -12.33 -2.14
CA ASN A 16 -13.08 -12.11 -0.70
C ASN A 16 -13.53 -10.70 -0.30
N ILE A 17 -14.09 -10.64 0.91
CA ILE A 17 -14.38 -9.40 1.62
C ILE A 17 -13.69 -9.52 2.98
N GLU A 18 -12.92 -8.50 3.32
CA GLU A 18 -12.28 -8.35 4.62
C GLU A 18 -13.03 -7.27 5.40
N ILE A 19 -13.49 -7.61 6.60
CA ILE A 19 -14.18 -6.66 7.49
C ILE A 19 -13.37 -6.58 8.77
N ASN A 20 -12.77 -5.43 9.00
CA ASN A 20 -11.91 -5.16 10.14
C ASN A 20 -12.42 -3.94 10.91
N HIS A 21 -11.89 -3.73 12.12
CA HIS A 21 -12.04 -2.47 12.82
C HIS A 21 -11.45 -1.33 11.96
N ARG A 22 -12.03 -0.12 12.01
CA ARG A 22 -11.58 1.07 11.26
C ARG A 22 -10.07 1.30 11.39
N ASP A 23 -9.52 1.03 12.57
CA ASP A 23 -8.10 1.31 12.86
C ASP A 23 -7.16 0.15 12.47
N ALA A 24 -7.71 -1.00 12.08
CA ALA A 24 -6.94 -2.17 11.67
C ALA A 24 -6.66 -2.13 10.15
N GLN A 25 -5.88 -1.13 9.73
CA GLN A 25 -5.45 -0.93 8.34
C GLN A 25 -3.92 -1.00 8.21
N LYS A 26 -3.42 -1.50 7.08
CA LYS A 26 -1.97 -1.64 6.83
C LYS A 26 -1.24 -0.30 6.96
N GLY A 27 -1.81 0.79 6.43
CA GLY A 27 -1.21 2.13 6.53
C GLY A 27 -1.04 2.62 7.96
N ILE A 28 -2.00 2.36 8.84
CA ILE A 28 -1.92 2.71 10.26
C ILE A 28 -0.80 1.89 10.94
N ALA A 29 -0.72 0.59 10.64
CA ALA A 29 0.34 -0.26 11.17
C ALA A 29 1.75 0.20 10.72
N VAL A 30 1.92 0.55 9.44
CA VAL A 30 3.20 1.08 8.92
C VAL A 30 3.55 2.41 9.57
N ALA A 31 2.59 3.33 9.69
CA ALA A 31 2.81 4.64 10.31
C ALA A 31 3.20 4.50 11.80
N HIS A 32 2.57 3.57 12.52
CA HIS A 32 2.91 3.29 13.91
C HIS A 32 4.35 2.78 14.06
N LEU A 33 4.76 1.80 13.23
CA LEU A 33 6.12 1.28 13.25
C LEU A 33 7.16 2.35 12.86
N ALA A 34 6.84 3.18 11.87
CA ALA A 34 7.70 4.28 11.46
C ALA A 34 7.94 5.29 12.59
N HIS A 35 6.87 5.66 13.30
CA HIS A 35 6.93 6.52 14.46
C HIS A 35 7.81 5.92 15.57
N GLU A 36 7.63 4.64 15.91
CA GLU A 36 8.48 3.94 16.91
C GLU A 36 9.97 3.93 16.53
N ARG A 37 10.28 3.97 15.24
CA ARG A 37 11.65 3.98 14.72
C ARG A 37 12.19 5.38 14.44
N ASN A 38 11.42 6.44 14.69
CA ASN A 38 11.75 7.82 14.31
C ASN A 38 12.07 7.95 12.81
N ILE A 39 11.36 7.20 11.96
CA ILE A 39 11.49 7.28 10.50
C ILE A 39 10.33 8.14 9.97
N PRO A 40 10.61 9.25 9.27
CA PRO A 40 9.56 10.07 8.65
C PRO A 40 8.88 9.29 7.52
N LEU A 41 7.57 9.51 7.32
CA LEU A 41 6.78 8.77 6.33
C LEU A 41 7.30 9.03 4.90
N GLU A 42 7.90 10.19 4.67
CA GLU A 42 8.58 10.59 3.43
C GLU A 42 9.75 9.66 3.06
N GLN A 43 10.34 8.96 4.02
CA GLN A 43 11.44 7.99 3.81
C GLN A 43 10.95 6.55 3.73
N ILE A 44 9.64 6.33 3.66
CA ILE A 44 9.05 4.99 3.55
C ILE A 44 8.69 4.72 2.10
N MET A 45 9.08 3.52 1.65
CA MET A 45 8.63 2.95 0.39
C MET A 45 7.63 1.82 0.66
N THR A 46 6.45 1.89 0.04
CA THR A 46 5.45 0.79 0.05
C THR A 46 5.24 0.23 -1.34
N ILE A 47 4.99 -1.07 -1.43
CA ILE A 47 4.66 -1.78 -2.67
C ILE A 47 3.42 -2.63 -2.38
N GLY A 48 2.38 -2.50 -3.20
CA GLY A 48 1.12 -3.25 -2.99
C GLY A 48 0.36 -3.52 -4.28
N ASP A 49 -0.71 -4.30 -4.19
CA ASP A 49 -1.45 -4.77 -5.36
C ASP A 49 -2.97 -4.85 -5.17
N ASN A 50 -3.46 -4.90 -3.92
CA ASN A 50 -4.88 -5.07 -3.63
C ASN A 50 -5.47 -3.91 -2.81
N LEU A 51 -6.80 -3.90 -2.68
CA LEU A 51 -7.53 -2.81 -2.03
C LEU A 51 -7.11 -2.61 -0.56
N ASN A 52 -6.73 -3.68 0.15
CA ASN A 52 -6.24 -3.57 1.51
C ASN A 52 -4.84 -2.92 1.63
N ASP A 53 -4.13 -2.71 0.51
CA ASP A 53 -2.85 -1.99 0.45
C ASP A 53 -3.00 -0.48 0.25
N ILE A 54 -4.17 0.00 -0.16
CA ILE A 54 -4.41 1.43 -0.50
C ILE A 54 -3.99 2.34 0.66
N SER A 55 -4.34 1.97 1.90
CA SER A 55 -4.03 2.76 3.09
C SER A 55 -2.53 3.01 3.30
N MET A 56 -1.66 2.03 2.99
CA MET A 56 -0.20 2.23 3.08
C MET A 56 0.35 2.95 1.84
N ILE A 57 -0.21 2.69 0.66
CA ILE A 57 0.18 3.31 -0.62
C ILE A 57 -0.05 4.82 -0.63
N GLN A 58 -1.17 5.28 -0.07
CA GLN A 58 -1.50 6.71 0.01
C GLN A 58 -0.61 7.48 1.00
N MET A 59 -0.19 6.80 2.06
CA MET A 59 0.54 7.42 3.18
C MET A 59 2.04 7.55 2.89
N ALA A 60 2.64 6.58 2.20
CA ALA A 60 4.09 6.51 2.06
C ALA A 60 4.69 7.63 1.18
N GLY A 61 5.90 8.07 1.53
CA GLY A 61 6.72 8.99 0.75
C GLY A 61 6.99 8.48 -0.67
N VAL A 62 7.18 7.18 -0.82
CA VAL A 62 7.33 6.50 -2.11
C VAL A 62 6.34 5.34 -2.15
N SER A 63 5.56 5.23 -3.22
CA SER A 63 4.60 4.13 -3.36
C SER A 63 4.54 3.57 -4.76
N PHE A 64 4.53 2.23 -4.84
CA PHE A 64 4.43 1.47 -6.07
C PHE A 64 3.20 0.56 -6.04
N ALA A 65 2.42 0.59 -7.11
CA ALA A 65 1.46 -0.48 -7.41
C ALA A 65 2.12 -1.53 -8.32
N MET A 66 1.87 -2.80 -8.05
CA MET A 66 2.31 -3.90 -8.92
C MET A 66 1.61 -3.86 -10.29
N GLY A 67 2.24 -4.41 -11.32
CA GLY A 67 1.65 -4.46 -12.67
C GLY A 67 0.34 -5.26 -12.71
N ASN A 68 0.22 -6.26 -11.85
CA ASN A 68 -0.98 -7.09 -11.65
C ASN A 68 -1.97 -6.50 -10.62
N ALA A 69 -1.73 -5.29 -10.11
CA ALA A 69 -2.60 -4.65 -9.12
C ALA A 69 -3.98 -4.31 -9.69
N ALA A 70 -4.97 -4.25 -8.80
CA ALA A 70 -6.28 -3.69 -9.11
C ALA A 70 -6.14 -2.24 -9.62
N LEU A 71 -7.05 -1.83 -10.54
CA LEU A 71 -6.97 -0.51 -11.17
C LEU A 71 -6.97 0.63 -10.13
N GLU A 72 -7.86 0.54 -9.15
CA GLU A 72 -7.97 1.49 -8.05
C GLU A 72 -6.65 1.64 -7.26
N VAL A 73 -5.91 0.56 -7.05
CA VAL A 73 -4.61 0.59 -6.35
C VAL A 73 -3.57 1.38 -7.15
N LYS A 74 -3.58 1.24 -8.48
CA LYS A 74 -2.67 1.98 -9.38
C LYS A 74 -2.97 3.47 -9.41
N GLU A 75 -4.22 3.88 -9.19
CA GLU A 75 -4.62 5.29 -9.14
C GLU A 75 -4.07 6.01 -7.90
N TYR A 76 -3.87 5.29 -6.79
CA TYR A 76 -3.33 5.86 -5.56
C TYR A 76 -1.80 5.82 -5.46
N ALA A 77 -1.13 4.94 -6.22
CA ALA A 77 0.32 4.81 -6.18
C ALA A 77 1.01 5.91 -7.00
N LYS A 78 2.17 6.39 -6.51
CA LYS A 78 2.99 7.37 -7.25
C LYS A 78 3.64 6.76 -8.49
N TYR A 79 3.88 5.46 -8.46
CA TYR A 79 4.51 4.71 -9.53
C TYR A 79 3.83 3.36 -9.73
N VAL A 80 4.01 2.79 -10.91
CA VAL A 80 3.63 1.41 -11.23
C VAL A 80 4.91 0.65 -11.60
N THR A 81 5.06 -0.56 -11.06
CA THR A 81 6.13 -1.49 -11.42
C THR A 81 5.56 -2.66 -12.23
N ASP A 82 6.41 -3.58 -12.67
CA ASP A 82 5.98 -4.79 -13.38
C ASP A 82 5.16 -5.73 -12.49
N THR A 83 4.66 -6.82 -13.07
CA THR A 83 3.89 -7.82 -12.32
C THR A 83 4.77 -8.57 -11.32
N ASN A 84 4.13 -9.24 -10.37
CA ASN A 84 4.81 -10.08 -9.40
C ASN A 84 5.60 -11.24 -10.04
N ILE A 85 5.15 -11.75 -11.18
CA ILE A 85 5.83 -12.82 -11.93
C ILE A 85 6.92 -12.30 -12.87
N GLU A 86 7.08 -10.98 -12.97
CA GLU A 86 8.09 -10.29 -13.78
C GLU A 86 9.03 -9.46 -12.88
N ASP A 87 9.30 -9.95 -11.66
CA ASP A 87 10.20 -9.32 -10.67
C ASP A 87 9.83 -7.89 -10.27
N GLY A 88 8.54 -7.53 -10.30
CA GLY A 88 8.07 -6.16 -10.06
C GLY A 88 8.56 -5.53 -8.74
N VAL A 89 8.67 -6.31 -7.67
CA VAL A 89 9.23 -5.83 -6.38
C VAL A 89 10.70 -5.43 -6.54
N GLY A 90 11.52 -6.29 -7.15
CA GLY A 90 12.94 -6.03 -7.35
C GLY A 90 13.16 -4.81 -8.25
N LYS A 91 12.38 -4.70 -9.32
CA LYS A 91 12.42 -3.55 -10.24
C LYS A 91 12.04 -2.24 -9.54
N ALA A 92 11.02 -2.25 -8.67
CA ALA A 92 10.61 -1.08 -7.90
C ALA A 92 11.73 -0.62 -6.95
N ILE A 93 12.36 -1.54 -6.21
CA ILE A 93 13.46 -1.23 -5.30
C ILE A 93 14.67 -0.67 -6.06
N LEU A 94 15.08 -1.34 -7.15
CA LEU A 94 16.20 -0.87 -7.98
C LEU A 94 15.93 0.49 -8.61
N ARG A 95 14.67 0.79 -8.95
CA ARG A 95 14.26 2.11 -9.43
C ARG A 95 14.38 3.16 -8.33
N ALA A 96 13.85 2.89 -7.13
CA ALA A 96 13.94 3.80 -6.00
C ALA A 96 15.39 4.16 -5.66
N LEU A 97 16.29 3.17 -5.63
CA LEU A 97 17.71 3.39 -5.40
C LEU A 97 18.40 4.20 -6.52
N ARG A 98 18.01 3.95 -7.79
CA ARG A 98 18.61 4.62 -8.95
C ARG A 98 18.17 6.07 -9.08
N GLU A 99 16.90 6.34 -8.77
CA GLU A 99 16.27 7.65 -8.90
C GLU A 99 16.35 8.47 -7.60
N ASN A 100 16.88 7.88 -6.50
CA ASN A 100 16.86 8.45 -5.15
C ASN A 100 15.45 8.94 -4.76
N LEU A 101 14.46 8.07 -4.97
CA LEU A 101 13.07 8.32 -4.62
C LEU A 101 12.89 8.40 -3.10
#